data_AF-A0A367L557-F1
#
_entry.id   AF-A0A367L557-F1
#
_cell.length_a   1.000
_cell.length_b   1.000
_cell.length_c   1.000
_cell.angle_alpha   90.00
_cell.angle_beta   90.00
_cell.angle_gamma   90.00
#
_symmetry.space_group_name_H-M   'P 1'
#
loop_
_entity.id
_entity.type
_entity.pdbx_description
1 polymer ?
#
loop_
_entity_poly.entity_id
_entity_poly.type
_entity_poly.pdbx_seq_one_letter_code
_entity_poly.pdbx_strand_id
1 'polypeptide(L)'
;MTLPLWMRFTASTALLSLLVPAGPLTTRNDHQLPHIVYRGDSRPPNVIRAAGGFHPWGQYWHHETSFNLDNHVFVNENFLDAVLQDLCDGEGVSSRATAMWNANYTTAYVSTSTSPQEAAGFATGGWIYVIQATPNMLVMDDSFFDEVLALGGIHWTQVRGYAPVGGDWSGQYTINEDFDDGRWDGALTASTLPLDWHHLHPMTSAVALMESVGRSVGWAGDFPLLPPPPPPPPPPSVGPSIISSRVPGTASARDAPPDLPGTSGLCQGPSSDHHHLHHHHHHHHHHHHHHQTCSANQRPSQYRDSPESEPARKRYKAKTRLMQEPTAPLPPLPDGRPRYNPSDIIIPEQVRRRIESGTQTEQDCAFILSLLAVNFPALVQTSIWKRSDTSTCQSLFAKLPRTYIYRLWQGEKATCPPCKTIDRLEIGVWISPEYASGTWDTIIAAVSGRQSGVFIAKEPEAGFQDWKSFNLKRIFGSSQVAIRDVDMISLVDVAQVEWYQKDDWLLQGVVLKGRCVGSSSMIQVDRYRYINLLMQHDRSWGPQVVWSGAIKLSDWRLAG
;
A
#
# COMPACT_ATOMS: atom_id res chain seq x y z
N MET A 1 72.45 -14.04 -1.64
CA MET A 1 73.27 -14.49 -0.49
C MET A 1 72.89 -13.64 0.72
N THR A 2 72.40 -14.30 1.76
CA THR A 2 72.45 -13.93 3.20
C THR A 2 72.13 -12.48 3.62
N LEU A 3 70.95 -12.32 4.24
CA LEU A 3 70.64 -11.31 5.25
C LEU A 3 71.50 -11.50 6.51
N PRO A 4 71.76 -10.42 7.28
CA PRO A 4 71.89 -10.53 8.72
C PRO A 4 70.89 -9.65 9.50
N LEU A 5 70.70 -10.14 10.72
CA LEU A 5 69.79 -9.79 11.80
C LEU A 5 70.26 -8.52 12.57
N TRP A 6 69.44 -8.10 13.55
CA TRP A 6 69.62 -7.05 14.59
C TRP A 6 69.13 -5.65 14.14
N MET A 7 68.19 -4.99 14.82
CA MET A 7 68.27 -4.54 16.21
C MET A 7 66.87 -4.19 16.78
N ARG A 8 66.66 -4.47 18.07
CA ARG A 8 65.51 -4.03 18.89
C ARG A 8 65.64 -2.54 19.23
N PHE A 9 64.54 -1.80 19.21
CA PHE A 9 64.31 -0.69 20.15
C PHE A 9 62.83 -0.60 20.52
N THR A 10 62.60 -0.66 21.82
CA THR A 10 61.34 -0.44 22.54
C THR A 10 61.06 1.05 22.67
N ALA A 11 59.82 1.46 22.47
CA ALA A 11 59.30 2.72 23.00
C ALA A 11 57.85 2.54 23.44
N SER A 12 57.66 2.51 24.76
CA SER A 12 56.36 2.62 25.43
C SER A 12 55.77 4.01 25.23
N THR A 13 54.50 4.07 24.87
CA THR A 13 53.64 5.24 25.13
C THR A 13 52.39 4.76 25.83
N ALA A 14 52.32 5.06 27.13
CA ALA A 14 51.13 4.92 27.94
C ALA A 14 50.13 6.02 27.57
N LEU A 15 48.91 5.62 27.22
CA LEU A 15 47.75 6.51 27.14
C LEU A 15 46.75 6.02 28.19
N LEU A 16 46.64 6.79 29.26
CA LEU A 16 45.56 6.69 30.24
C LEU A 16 44.26 7.10 29.54
N SER A 17 43.33 6.15 29.38
CA SER A 17 41.93 6.45 29.09
C SER A 17 41.13 6.24 30.37
N LEU A 18 40.48 7.32 30.82
CA LEU A 18 39.56 7.34 31.94
C LEU A 18 38.35 6.45 31.64
N LEU A 19 38.10 5.47 32.50
CA LEU A 19 36.91 4.63 32.52
C LEU A 19 35.70 5.47 33.00
N VAL A 20 34.73 5.68 32.11
CA VAL A 20 33.35 5.95 32.49
C VAL A 20 32.64 4.59 32.55
N PRO A 21 31.99 4.21 33.67
CA PRO A 21 31.20 2.98 33.71
C PRO A 21 29.88 3.25 32.98
N ALA A 22 29.83 2.90 31.69
CA ALA A 22 28.56 2.62 31.04
C ALA A 22 27.99 1.35 31.70
N GLY A 23 26.78 1.44 32.26
CA GLY A 23 26.02 0.26 32.65
C GLY A 23 25.85 -0.70 31.46
N PRO A 24 25.53 -1.98 31.69
CA PRO A 24 25.45 -2.95 30.61
C PRO A 24 24.23 -2.61 29.73
N LEU A 25 24.46 -1.88 28.65
CA LEU A 25 23.63 -2.01 27.47
C LEU A 25 23.90 -3.42 26.96
N THR A 26 22.90 -4.28 27.08
CA THR A 26 22.90 -5.61 26.50
C THR A 26 23.13 -5.46 25.00
N THR A 27 24.38 -5.64 24.58
CA THR A 27 24.72 -5.97 23.21
C THR A 27 23.89 -7.19 22.83
N ARG A 28 22.95 -7.03 21.90
CA ARG A 28 22.17 -8.12 21.33
C ARG A 28 23.19 -9.10 20.72
N ASN A 29 23.53 -10.13 21.49
CA ASN A 29 24.39 -11.25 21.08
C ASN A 29 23.85 -11.79 19.76
N ASP A 30 24.76 -12.30 18.90
CA ASP A 30 24.51 -13.11 17.69
C ASP A 30 23.03 -13.48 17.53
N HIS A 31 22.35 -12.86 16.58
CA HIS A 31 20.90 -12.92 16.39
C HIS A 31 20.42 -14.36 16.30
N GLN A 32 20.11 -14.97 17.44
CA GLN A 32 19.50 -16.28 17.49
C GLN A 32 18.14 -16.15 16.83
N LEU A 33 18.02 -16.73 15.64
CA LEU A 33 16.79 -16.73 14.88
C LEU A 33 15.68 -17.35 15.75
N PRO A 34 14.45 -16.80 15.70
CA PRO A 34 13.37 -17.27 16.54
C PRO A 34 13.07 -18.74 16.26
N HIS A 35 12.87 -19.50 17.33
CA HIS A 35 12.40 -20.88 17.29
C HIS A 35 10.88 -20.95 17.37
N ILE A 36 10.25 -19.93 17.96
CA ILE A 36 8.81 -19.80 18.12
C ILE A 36 8.40 -18.44 17.61
N VAL A 37 7.29 -18.44 16.86
CA VAL A 37 6.60 -17.23 16.42
C VAL A 37 5.13 -17.33 16.80
N TYR A 38 4.46 -16.19 16.80
CA TYR A 38 3.08 -16.03 17.24
C TYR A 38 2.27 -15.38 16.14
N ARG A 39 1.00 -15.80 16.00
CA ARG A 39 0.08 -15.17 15.06
C ARG A 39 -1.26 -14.90 15.75
N GLY A 40 -1.71 -13.65 15.68
CA GLY A 40 -3.10 -13.31 15.97
C GLY A 40 -3.97 -13.58 14.74
N ASP A 41 -5.07 -14.32 14.90
CA ASP A 41 -6.06 -14.51 13.86
C ASP A 41 -7.49 -14.51 14.44
N SER A 42 -8.47 -13.99 13.71
CA SER A 42 -9.87 -14.02 14.14
C SER A 42 -10.52 -15.39 13.94
N ARG A 43 -9.97 -16.23 13.06
CA ARG A 43 -10.49 -17.58 12.81
C ARG A 43 -10.19 -18.50 13.99
N PRO A 44 -11.16 -19.34 14.40
CA PRO A 44 -10.95 -20.30 15.47
C PRO A 44 -10.11 -21.52 15.02
N PRO A 45 -9.50 -22.25 15.98
CA PRO A 45 -8.57 -23.35 15.71
C PRO A 45 -9.14 -24.44 14.79
N ASN A 46 -10.41 -24.80 14.96
CA ASN A 46 -11.07 -25.81 14.12
C ASN A 46 -11.16 -25.39 12.64
N VAL A 47 -11.29 -24.08 12.36
CA VAL A 47 -11.31 -23.55 10.98
C VAL A 47 -9.90 -23.60 10.37
N ILE A 48 -8.87 -23.22 11.13
CA ILE A 48 -7.47 -23.31 10.66
C ILE A 48 -7.07 -24.77 10.43
N ARG A 49 -7.44 -25.67 11.35
CA ARG A 49 -7.25 -27.12 11.22
C ARG A 49 -7.88 -27.66 9.93
N ALA A 50 -9.15 -27.33 9.68
CA ALA A 50 -9.87 -27.78 8.49
C ALA A 50 -9.25 -27.25 7.18
N ALA A 51 -8.62 -26.07 7.21
CA ALA A 51 -7.90 -25.52 6.08
C ALA A 51 -6.50 -26.12 5.89
N GLY A 52 -6.02 -26.97 6.81
CA GLY A 52 -4.67 -27.52 6.79
C GLY A 52 -3.58 -26.53 7.23
N GLY A 53 -3.95 -25.35 7.75
CA GLY A 53 -3.02 -24.33 8.21
C GLY A 53 -3.41 -22.90 7.81
N PHE A 54 -2.42 -22.00 7.87
CA PHE A 54 -2.55 -20.61 7.45
C PHE A 54 -2.11 -20.45 6.01
N HIS A 55 -3.05 -20.10 5.15
CA HIS A 55 -2.81 -19.83 3.73
C HIS A 55 -2.48 -18.35 3.50
N PRO A 56 -1.53 -18.06 2.58
CA PRO A 56 -1.40 -16.73 2.02
C PRO A 56 -2.68 -16.29 1.30
N TRP A 57 -2.88 -14.99 1.15
CA TRP A 57 -4.12 -14.47 0.58
C TRP A 57 -4.10 -14.52 -0.95
N GLY A 58 -5.16 -15.12 -1.53
CA GLY A 58 -5.42 -15.16 -2.98
C GLY A 58 -4.57 -16.19 -3.76
N GLN A 59 -4.68 -16.18 -5.10
CA GLN A 59 -3.96 -17.08 -6.00
C GLN A 59 -2.56 -16.53 -6.32
N TYR A 60 -1.66 -16.53 -5.34
CA TYR A 60 -0.37 -15.83 -5.42
C TYR A 60 0.66 -16.46 -6.37
N TRP A 61 0.57 -17.77 -6.62
CA TRP A 61 1.64 -18.56 -7.24
C TRP A 61 1.85 -18.31 -8.75
N HIS A 62 1.01 -17.47 -9.38
CA HIS A 62 1.15 -17.09 -10.79
C HIS A 62 1.58 -15.63 -11.00
N HIS A 63 1.92 -14.91 -9.93
CA HIS A 63 2.13 -13.46 -9.99
C HIS A 63 3.42 -13.04 -9.28
N GLU A 64 4.37 -12.50 -10.05
CA GLU A 64 5.65 -11.97 -9.55
C GLU A 64 5.46 -11.02 -8.36
N THR A 65 4.47 -10.12 -8.46
CA THR A 65 4.18 -9.12 -7.44
C THR A 65 3.71 -9.72 -6.12
N SER A 66 3.13 -10.92 -6.10
CA SER A 66 2.68 -11.55 -4.86
C SER A 66 3.85 -12.01 -3.99
N PHE A 67 5.02 -12.23 -4.58
CA PHE A 67 6.26 -12.56 -3.88
C PHE A 67 7.08 -11.32 -3.47
N ASN A 68 6.66 -10.13 -3.88
CA ASN A 68 7.33 -8.91 -3.48
C ASN A 68 7.08 -8.63 -1.98
N LEU A 69 8.15 -8.59 -1.18
CA LEU A 69 8.08 -8.32 0.26
C LEU A 69 7.48 -6.95 0.57
N ASP A 70 7.79 -5.94 -0.24
CA ASP A 70 7.21 -4.61 -0.08
C ASP A 70 5.71 -4.63 -0.40
N ASN A 71 5.25 -5.43 -1.37
CA ASN A 71 3.81 -5.61 -1.61
C ASN A 71 3.11 -6.37 -0.46
N HIS A 72 3.84 -7.22 0.28
CA HIS A 72 3.30 -7.88 1.47
C HIS A 72 3.22 -6.93 2.67
N VAL A 73 4.35 -6.31 3.02
CA VAL A 73 4.52 -5.47 4.21
C VAL A 73 3.84 -4.12 4.03
N PHE A 74 4.01 -3.49 2.86
CA PHE A 74 3.38 -2.22 2.55
C PHE A 74 2.16 -2.48 1.68
N VAL A 75 1.04 -1.86 2.04
CA VAL A 75 -0.18 -2.00 1.25
C VAL A 75 0.11 -1.56 -0.19
N ASN A 76 -0.11 -2.48 -1.14
CA ASN A 76 0.18 -2.38 -2.58
C ASN A 76 0.12 -0.93 -3.10
N GLU A 77 1.13 -0.46 -3.85
CA GLU A 77 1.10 0.88 -4.45
C GLU A 77 -0.18 1.13 -5.27
N ASN A 78 -0.74 0.10 -5.90
CA ASN A 78 -2.00 0.19 -6.62
C ASN A 78 -3.19 0.44 -5.69
N PHE A 79 -3.14 -0.06 -4.46
CA PHE A 79 -4.13 0.28 -3.43
C PHE A 79 -3.98 1.73 -3.02
N LEU A 80 -2.75 2.18 -2.75
CA LEU A 80 -2.52 3.59 -2.44
C LEU A 80 -2.99 4.47 -3.60
N ASP A 81 -2.79 4.08 -4.86
CA ASP A 81 -3.34 4.75 -6.03
C ASP A 81 -4.86 4.69 -6.12
N ALA A 82 -5.48 3.56 -5.78
CA ALA A 82 -6.94 3.42 -5.78
C ALA A 82 -7.58 4.29 -4.69
N VAL A 83 -7.00 4.33 -3.49
CA VAL A 83 -7.39 5.26 -2.43
C VAL A 83 -7.14 6.69 -2.85
N LEU A 84 -5.98 6.97 -3.45
CA LEU A 84 -5.63 8.30 -3.96
C LEU A 84 -6.64 8.76 -5.01
N GLN A 85 -7.10 7.83 -5.84
CA GLN A 85 -8.09 8.02 -6.89
C GLN A 85 -9.49 8.28 -6.33
N ASP A 86 -9.99 7.44 -5.42
CA ASP A 86 -11.30 7.66 -4.81
C ASP A 86 -11.33 9.00 -4.04
N LEU A 87 -10.23 9.34 -3.37
CA LEU A 87 -10.08 10.65 -2.75
C LEU A 87 -10.05 11.80 -3.77
N CYS A 88 -9.57 11.56 -4.99
CA CYS A 88 -9.50 12.56 -6.04
C CYS A 88 -10.83 12.79 -6.75
N ASP A 89 -11.64 11.75 -6.88
CA ASP A 89 -12.91 11.81 -7.59
C ASP A 89 -14.01 12.48 -6.73
N GLY A 90 -13.68 12.87 -5.49
CA GLY A 90 -14.57 13.61 -4.57
C GLY A 90 -15.73 12.77 -4.02
N GLU A 91 -15.87 11.54 -4.49
CA GLU A 91 -16.77 10.54 -3.94
C GLU A 91 -16.01 9.82 -2.84
N GLY A 92 -16.21 10.24 -1.58
CA GLY A 92 -15.48 9.72 -0.42
C GLY A 92 -15.28 8.21 -0.47
N VAL A 93 -14.08 7.74 -0.09
CA VAL A 93 -13.56 6.35 -0.23
C VAL A 93 -14.67 5.36 -0.53
N SER A 94 -14.93 5.16 -1.82
CA SER A 94 -16.10 4.44 -2.24
C SER A 94 -15.95 2.97 -1.87
N SER A 95 -17.07 2.25 -1.83
CA SER A 95 -17.06 0.78 -1.76
C SER A 95 -16.17 0.12 -2.82
N ARG A 96 -15.78 0.86 -3.87
CA ARG A 96 -14.85 0.43 -4.92
C ARG A 96 -13.40 0.32 -4.45
N ALA A 97 -12.86 1.25 -3.65
CA ALA A 97 -11.51 1.12 -3.09
C ALA A 97 -11.43 -0.10 -2.15
N THR A 98 -12.46 -0.32 -1.34
CA THR A 98 -12.58 -1.51 -0.48
C THR A 98 -12.81 -2.79 -1.28
N ALA A 99 -13.57 -2.73 -2.38
CA ALA A 99 -13.74 -3.86 -3.30
C ALA A 99 -12.44 -4.17 -4.06
N MET A 100 -11.66 -3.15 -4.43
CA MET A 100 -10.33 -3.31 -5.04
C MET A 100 -9.31 -3.90 -4.05
N TRP A 101 -9.37 -3.49 -2.77
CA TRP A 101 -8.59 -4.11 -1.69
C TRP A 101 -8.84 -5.62 -1.68
N ASN A 102 -10.11 -6.03 -1.69
CA ASN A 102 -10.49 -7.44 -1.57
C ASN A 102 -10.31 -8.25 -2.86
N ALA A 103 -10.41 -7.63 -4.04
CA ALA A 103 -10.43 -8.35 -5.30
C ALA A 103 -9.03 -8.72 -5.83
N ASN A 104 -8.00 -7.91 -5.56
CA ASN A 104 -6.68 -8.08 -6.23
C ASN A 104 -5.46 -8.09 -5.30
N TYR A 105 -5.62 -7.89 -3.99
CA TYR A 105 -4.49 -8.11 -3.09
C TYR A 105 -4.16 -9.61 -3.08
N THR A 106 -2.94 -9.95 -3.46
CA THR A 106 -2.44 -11.32 -3.39
C THR A 106 -1.03 -11.27 -2.82
N THR A 107 -0.72 -12.22 -1.96
CA THR A 107 0.61 -12.30 -1.35
C THR A 107 0.99 -13.76 -1.12
N ALA A 108 2.27 -14.06 -1.25
CA ALA A 108 2.83 -15.38 -0.97
C ALA A 108 3.17 -15.59 0.50
N TYR A 109 2.95 -14.61 1.38
CA TYR A 109 3.40 -14.66 2.77
C TYR A 109 2.25 -14.67 3.78
N VAL A 110 2.52 -15.26 4.93
CA VAL A 110 1.69 -15.16 6.14
C VAL A 110 2.52 -14.49 7.23
N SER A 111 2.06 -13.33 7.72
CA SER A 111 2.69 -12.61 8.83
C SER A 111 2.60 -13.37 10.16
N THR A 112 3.68 -13.36 10.91
CA THR A 112 3.78 -13.79 12.31
C THR A 112 4.64 -12.78 13.07
N SER A 113 4.70 -12.86 14.40
CA SER A 113 5.53 -11.99 15.24
C SER A 113 6.32 -12.82 16.26
N THR A 114 7.52 -12.40 16.65
CA THR A 114 8.26 -12.99 17.78
C THR A 114 7.69 -12.58 19.14
N SER A 115 6.76 -11.63 19.17
CA SER A 115 6.11 -11.12 20.38
C SER A 115 4.65 -11.61 20.47
N PRO A 116 4.29 -12.42 21.49
CA PRO A 116 2.91 -12.86 21.65
C PRO A 116 1.96 -11.70 21.95
N GLN A 117 2.43 -10.66 22.65
CA GLN A 117 1.64 -9.46 22.95
C GLN A 117 1.37 -8.64 21.70
N GLU A 118 2.30 -8.61 20.74
CA GLU A 118 2.08 -7.97 19.44
C GLU A 118 1.09 -8.79 18.61
N ALA A 119 1.29 -10.12 18.52
CA ALA A 119 0.36 -11.03 17.85
C ALA A 119 -1.08 -10.89 18.38
N ALA A 120 -1.26 -10.78 19.70
CA ALA A 120 -2.57 -10.55 20.33
C ALA A 120 -3.29 -9.30 19.80
N GLY A 121 -2.54 -8.24 19.49
CA GLY A 121 -3.06 -6.98 18.97
C GLY A 121 -3.75 -7.10 17.60
N PHE A 122 -3.48 -8.18 16.85
CA PHE A 122 -4.10 -8.49 15.56
C PHE A 122 -5.35 -9.36 15.65
N ALA A 123 -5.61 -9.93 16.82
CA ALA A 123 -6.72 -10.85 17.05
C ALA A 123 -7.74 -10.25 18.02
N THR A 124 -8.26 -9.04 17.74
CA THR A 124 -9.28 -8.43 18.59
C THR A 124 -10.53 -9.33 18.66
N GLY A 125 -10.72 -10.02 19.79
CA GLY A 125 -11.78 -11.04 19.96
C GLY A 125 -11.51 -12.38 19.25
N GLY A 126 -10.26 -12.65 18.88
CA GLY A 126 -9.82 -13.85 18.15
C GLY A 126 -8.93 -14.78 18.98
N TRP A 127 -7.90 -15.32 18.34
CA TRP A 127 -6.99 -16.33 18.87
C TRP A 127 -5.53 -15.95 18.63
N ILE A 128 -4.67 -16.34 19.56
CA ILE A 128 -3.22 -16.34 19.37
C ILE A 128 -2.79 -17.78 19.14
N TYR A 129 -2.00 -17.99 18.10
CA TYR A 129 -1.41 -19.26 17.74
C TYR A 129 0.08 -19.23 18.06
N VAL A 130 0.56 -20.29 18.69
CA VAL A 130 1.98 -20.54 18.97
C VAL A 130 2.51 -21.48 17.91
N ILE A 131 3.50 -21.03 17.14
CA ILE A 131 3.92 -21.68 15.90
C ILE A 131 5.42 -21.98 15.98
N GLN A 132 5.82 -23.20 15.61
CA GLN A 132 7.23 -23.55 15.45
C GLN A 132 7.80 -22.81 14.24
N ALA A 133 8.87 -22.05 14.43
CA ALA A 133 9.53 -21.38 13.33
C ALA A 133 10.22 -22.40 12.41
N THR A 134 10.20 -22.14 11.11
CA THR A 134 10.81 -23.00 10.09
C THR A 134 11.59 -22.17 9.08
N PRO A 135 12.52 -22.79 8.33
CA PRO A 135 13.38 -22.04 7.41
C PRO A 135 12.68 -21.26 6.27
N ASN A 136 11.42 -21.56 5.93
CA ASN A 136 10.64 -20.74 4.99
C ASN A 136 10.12 -19.43 5.61
N MET A 137 10.37 -19.20 6.90
CA MET A 137 10.01 -17.98 7.61
C MET A 137 11.17 -17.00 7.58
N LEU A 138 10.94 -15.81 7.03
CA LEU A 138 11.95 -14.78 6.85
C LEU A 138 11.90 -13.77 7.99
N VAL A 139 13.01 -13.65 8.73
CA VAL A 139 13.23 -12.54 9.67
C VAL A 139 13.72 -11.35 8.86
N MET A 140 13.02 -10.23 9.02
CA MET A 140 13.41 -8.97 8.38
C MET A 140 14.48 -8.29 9.24
N ASP A 141 15.64 -8.01 8.67
CA ASP A 141 16.78 -7.37 9.39
C ASP A 141 16.43 -5.98 9.93
N ASP A 142 15.47 -5.31 9.29
CA ASP A 142 15.21 -3.89 9.53
C ASP A 142 14.40 -3.58 10.81
N SER A 143 14.30 -4.40 11.85
CA SER A 143 13.69 -4.04 13.16
C SER A 143 12.28 -3.40 13.14
N PHE A 144 11.60 -3.34 11.99
CA PHE A 144 10.43 -2.48 11.83
C PHE A 144 9.27 -2.98 12.66
N PHE A 145 9.20 -4.29 12.84
CA PHE A 145 8.30 -5.00 13.74
C PHE A 145 9.04 -6.28 14.13
N ASP A 146 8.62 -6.95 15.19
CA ASP A 146 9.07 -8.31 15.51
C ASP A 146 8.52 -9.33 14.49
N GLU A 147 8.25 -8.89 13.25
CA GLU A 147 7.54 -9.63 12.22
C GLU A 147 8.43 -10.65 11.53
N VAL A 148 7.88 -11.85 11.34
CA VAL A 148 8.50 -12.95 10.62
C VAL A 148 7.53 -13.45 9.56
N LEU A 149 7.98 -13.54 8.31
CA LEU A 149 7.13 -13.77 7.14
C LEU A 149 7.23 -15.21 6.66
N ALA A 150 6.17 -16.00 6.81
CA ALA A 150 6.13 -17.39 6.35
C ALA A 150 5.80 -17.47 4.85
N LEU A 151 6.81 -17.75 4.02
CA LEU A 151 6.66 -17.93 2.57
C LEU A 151 5.89 -19.22 2.26
N GLY A 152 4.79 -19.08 1.52
CA GLY A 152 3.91 -20.17 1.10
C GLY A 152 2.83 -20.56 2.10
N GLY A 153 2.90 -20.07 3.34
CA GLY A 153 1.96 -20.39 4.42
C GLY A 153 2.59 -21.15 5.59
N ILE A 154 1.73 -21.63 6.49
CA ILE A 154 2.11 -22.32 7.74
C ILE A 154 1.23 -23.56 7.88
N HIS A 155 1.81 -24.74 8.03
CA HIS A 155 1.04 -25.97 8.18
C HIS A 155 0.29 -26.01 9.53
N TRP A 156 -0.89 -26.63 9.59
CA TRP A 156 -1.56 -26.85 10.87
C TRP A 156 -0.72 -27.70 11.82
N THR A 157 -0.03 -28.72 11.30
CA THR A 157 0.85 -29.57 12.11
C THR A 157 2.08 -28.83 12.66
N GLN A 158 2.37 -27.63 12.17
CA GLN A 158 3.45 -26.75 12.65
C GLN A 158 3.00 -25.85 13.83
N VAL A 159 1.69 -25.76 14.08
CA VAL A 159 1.12 -25.00 15.19
C VAL A 159 1.24 -25.83 16.47
N ARG A 160 2.01 -25.36 17.46
CA ARG A 160 2.18 -26.03 18.77
C ARG A 160 0.91 -25.92 19.63
N GLY A 161 0.17 -24.83 19.50
CA GLY A 161 -1.07 -24.63 20.23
C GLY A 161 -1.66 -23.24 20.06
N TYR A 162 -2.72 -22.95 20.83
CA TYR A 162 -3.49 -21.72 20.68
C TYR A 162 -4.19 -21.31 21.97
N ALA A 163 -4.49 -20.02 22.12
CA ALA A 163 -5.34 -19.52 23.21
C ALA A 163 -6.25 -18.37 22.73
N PRO A 164 -7.46 -18.22 23.31
CA PRO A 164 -8.34 -17.10 23.00
C PRO A 164 -7.73 -15.78 23.48
N VAL A 165 -7.97 -14.70 22.75
CA VAL A 165 -7.55 -13.35 23.16
C VAL A 165 -8.52 -12.81 24.20
N GLY A 166 -8.07 -12.77 25.46
CA GLY A 166 -8.85 -12.23 26.57
C GLY A 166 -8.02 -12.09 27.84
N GLY A 167 -7.29 -10.97 27.98
CA GLY A 167 -6.42 -10.66 29.13
C GLY A 167 -4.93 -10.61 28.79
N ASP A 168 -4.08 -10.37 29.80
CA ASP A 168 -2.63 -10.42 29.65
C ASP A 168 -2.20 -11.85 29.26
N TRP A 169 -1.44 -11.99 28.17
CA TRP A 169 -0.94 -13.28 27.71
C TRP A 169 -0.06 -13.92 28.78
N SER A 170 -0.54 -15.00 29.39
CA SER A 170 0.16 -15.72 30.47
C SER A 170 1.17 -16.75 29.98
N GLY A 171 1.29 -16.94 28.65
CA GLY A 171 2.06 -18.03 28.06
C GLY A 171 1.34 -19.39 28.07
N GLN A 172 0.17 -19.49 28.70
CA GLN A 172 -0.63 -20.71 28.68
C GLN A 172 -1.45 -20.81 27.40
N TYR A 173 -1.42 -21.98 26.77
CA TYR A 173 -2.18 -22.26 25.56
C TYR A 173 -2.68 -23.70 25.56
N THR A 174 -3.75 -23.95 24.80
CA THR A 174 -4.22 -25.31 24.51
C THR A 174 -3.28 -25.95 23.51
N ILE A 175 -2.73 -27.12 23.86
CA ILE A 175 -1.84 -27.87 22.98
C ILE A 175 -2.62 -28.34 21.75
N ASN A 176 -2.02 -28.17 20.57
CA ASN A 176 -2.54 -28.76 19.34
C ASN A 176 -2.15 -30.24 19.28
N GLU A 177 -3.13 -31.13 19.39
CA GLU A 177 -2.91 -32.59 19.32
C GLU A 177 -2.36 -33.06 17.96
N ASP A 178 -2.51 -32.26 16.90
CA ASP A 178 -1.96 -32.57 15.57
C ASP A 178 -0.55 -31.98 15.35
N PHE A 179 0.07 -31.38 16.38
CA PHE A 179 1.44 -30.90 16.26
C PHE A 179 2.39 -32.08 16.00
N ASP A 180 3.10 -32.04 14.87
CA ASP A 180 3.99 -33.13 14.44
C ASP A 180 5.39 -32.91 15.01
N ASP A 181 5.57 -33.29 16.28
CA ASP A 181 6.81 -33.15 17.04
C ASP A 181 8.00 -33.79 16.30
N GLY A 182 7.80 -34.97 15.72
CA GLY A 182 8.85 -35.68 14.97
C GLY A 182 9.32 -34.92 13.72
N ARG A 183 8.44 -34.13 13.10
CA ARG A 183 8.77 -33.31 11.94
C ARG A 183 9.33 -31.94 12.30
N TRP A 184 8.80 -31.30 13.35
CA TRP A 184 9.05 -29.88 13.63
C TRP A 184 9.92 -29.59 14.85
N ASP A 185 10.11 -30.52 15.78
CA ASP A 185 10.87 -30.30 17.03
C ASP A 185 12.41 -30.37 16.84
N GLY A 186 12.87 -30.45 15.58
CA GLY A 186 14.27 -30.22 15.25
C GLY A 186 14.72 -28.77 15.53
N ALA A 187 16.02 -28.51 15.46
CA ALA A 187 16.60 -27.15 15.52
C ALA A 187 16.27 -26.31 14.28
N LEU A 188 15.02 -26.37 13.81
CA LEU A 188 14.48 -25.54 12.75
C LEU A 188 14.22 -24.15 13.31
N THR A 189 14.87 -23.17 12.70
CA THR A 189 14.65 -21.75 12.98
C THR A 189 14.12 -21.07 11.75
N ALA A 190 13.64 -19.84 11.92
CA ALA A 190 13.49 -18.92 10.80
C ALA A 190 14.84 -18.72 10.07
N SER A 191 14.77 -18.16 8.86
CA SER A 191 15.93 -17.76 8.04
C SER A 191 16.05 -16.24 8.04
N THR A 192 17.27 -15.73 7.88
CA THR A 192 17.48 -14.33 7.47
C THR A 192 17.08 -14.15 6.01
N LEU A 193 16.78 -12.92 5.61
CA LEU A 193 16.59 -12.61 4.20
C LEU A 193 17.91 -12.85 3.43
N PRO A 194 17.92 -13.62 2.33
CA PRO A 194 19.14 -13.80 1.52
C PRO A 194 19.68 -12.45 1.01
N LEU A 195 21.00 -12.26 1.07
CA LEU A 195 21.66 -11.03 0.63
C LEU A 195 21.46 -10.74 -0.87
N ASP A 196 21.19 -11.78 -1.66
CA ASP A 196 20.95 -11.75 -3.10
C ASP A 196 19.46 -11.72 -3.46
N TRP A 197 18.57 -11.44 -2.51
CA TRP A 197 17.13 -11.33 -2.77
C TRP A 197 16.84 -10.23 -3.81
N HIS A 198 16.35 -10.62 -4.98
CA HIS A 198 16.17 -9.74 -6.12
C HIS A 198 14.78 -9.10 -6.13
N HIS A 199 14.66 -7.85 -5.70
CA HIS A 199 13.36 -7.13 -5.60
C HIS A 199 12.62 -6.95 -6.93
N LEU A 200 13.32 -6.98 -8.07
CA LEU A 200 12.68 -6.93 -9.41
C LEU A 200 12.23 -8.31 -9.91
N HIS A 201 12.76 -9.39 -9.31
CA HIS A 201 12.42 -10.78 -9.61
C HIS A 201 12.17 -11.58 -8.31
N PRO A 202 11.24 -11.10 -7.45
CA PRO A 202 11.04 -11.67 -6.12
C PRO A 202 10.52 -13.12 -6.15
N MET A 203 9.78 -13.54 -7.18
CA MET A 203 9.34 -14.93 -7.32
C MET A 203 10.53 -15.85 -7.56
N THR A 204 11.48 -15.43 -8.39
CA THR A 204 12.71 -16.19 -8.64
C THR A 204 13.52 -16.36 -7.34
N SER A 205 13.61 -15.29 -6.54
CA SER A 205 14.30 -15.32 -5.24
C SER A 205 13.58 -16.23 -4.23
N ALA A 206 12.24 -16.18 -4.21
CA ALA A 206 11.42 -17.06 -3.38
C ALA A 206 11.57 -18.54 -3.76
N VAL A 207 11.61 -18.85 -5.05
CA VAL A 207 11.85 -20.22 -5.54
C VAL A 207 13.25 -20.68 -5.16
N ALA A 208 14.30 -19.86 -5.37
CA ALA A 208 15.66 -20.19 -5.00
C ALA A 208 15.81 -20.46 -3.48
N LEU A 209 15.15 -19.66 -2.65
CA LEU A 209 15.06 -19.93 -1.21
C LEU A 209 14.40 -21.29 -0.96
N MET A 210 13.24 -21.56 -1.55
CA MET A 210 12.51 -22.82 -1.33
C MET A 210 13.24 -24.05 -1.91
N GLU A 211 14.07 -23.90 -2.94
CA GLU A 211 14.98 -24.97 -3.39
C GLU A 211 15.99 -25.36 -2.31
N SER A 212 16.48 -24.38 -1.56
CA SER A 212 17.44 -24.61 -0.48
C SER A 212 16.80 -25.18 0.79
N VAL A 213 15.63 -24.66 1.18
CA VAL A 213 15.03 -24.98 2.51
C VAL A 213 13.65 -25.64 2.45
N GLY A 214 12.96 -25.55 1.32
CA GLY A 214 11.54 -25.89 1.18
C GLY A 214 11.21 -27.36 1.45
N ARG A 215 12.15 -28.29 1.22
CA ARG A 215 11.95 -29.71 1.53
C ARG A 215 11.59 -29.96 2.99
N SER A 216 12.19 -29.19 3.92
CA SER A 216 11.90 -29.31 5.35
C SER A 216 10.44 -28.98 5.69
N VAL A 217 9.82 -28.10 4.91
CA VAL A 217 8.42 -27.71 5.06
C VAL A 217 7.48 -28.41 4.09
N GLY A 218 7.95 -29.44 3.38
CA GLY A 218 7.12 -30.24 2.46
C GLY A 218 6.87 -29.59 1.10
N TRP A 219 7.69 -28.61 0.72
CA TRP A 219 7.66 -28.04 -0.63
C TRP A 219 8.13 -29.07 -1.67
N ALA A 220 7.31 -29.28 -2.70
CA ALA A 220 7.52 -30.30 -3.72
C ALA A 220 8.12 -29.73 -5.03
N GLY A 221 8.60 -28.49 -5.02
CA GLY A 221 9.20 -27.82 -6.19
C GLY A 221 8.33 -26.75 -6.85
N ASP A 222 7.12 -26.50 -6.36
CA ASP A 222 6.25 -25.44 -6.86
C ASP A 222 5.30 -24.91 -5.77
N PHE A 223 4.72 -23.73 -6.01
CA PHE A 223 3.67 -23.14 -5.18
C PHE A 223 2.27 -23.51 -5.69
N PRO A 224 1.23 -23.54 -4.84
CA PRO A 224 1.25 -23.20 -3.42
C PRO A 224 1.89 -24.28 -2.52
N LEU A 225 2.51 -23.87 -1.41
CA LEU A 225 3.09 -24.79 -0.43
C LEU A 225 2.02 -25.66 0.25
N LEU A 226 0.91 -25.04 0.64
CA LEU A 226 -0.26 -25.74 1.15
C LEU A 226 -1.20 -26.08 -0.01
N PRO A 227 -1.76 -27.29 -0.08
CA PRO A 227 -2.79 -27.60 -1.06
C PRO A 227 -3.98 -26.64 -0.85
N PRO A 228 -4.63 -26.15 -1.92
CA PRO A 228 -5.75 -25.23 -1.78
C PRO A 228 -6.82 -25.86 -0.87
N PRO A 229 -7.44 -25.06 0.02
CA PRO A 229 -8.44 -25.59 0.93
C PRO A 229 -9.55 -26.27 0.11
N PRO A 230 -10.10 -27.40 0.60
CA PRO A 230 -11.18 -28.08 -0.09
C PRO A 230 -12.32 -27.08 -0.34
N PRO A 231 -12.99 -27.14 -1.50
CA PRO A 231 -14.11 -26.25 -1.78
C PRO A 231 -15.15 -26.39 -0.66
N PRO A 232 -15.81 -25.28 -0.26
CA PRO A 232 -16.86 -25.38 0.74
C PRO A 232 -17.90 -26.41 0.28
N PRO A 233 -18.44 -27.23 1.20
CA PRO A 233 -19.47 -28.18 0.83
C PRO A 233 -20.60 -27.42 0.11
N PRO A 234 -21.19 -27.99 -0.96
CA PRO A 234 -22.28 -27.34 -1.65
C PRO A 234 -23.36 -26.99 -0.62
N PRO A 235 -23.98 -25.79 -0.73
CA PRO A 235 -25.06 -25.43 0.18
C PRO A 235 -26.08 -26.57 0.18
N PRO A 236 -26.63 -26.95 1.35
CA PRO A 236 -27.56 -28.07 1.44
C PRO A 236 -28.62 -27.87 0.36
N SER A 237 -28.70 -28.82 -0.56
CA SER A 237 -29.65 -28.75 -1.67
C SER A 237 -31.02 -28.55 -1.03
N VAL A 238 -31.62 -27.37 -1.25
CA VAL A 238 -32.97 -27.10 -0.80
C VAL A 238 -33.81 -28.21 -1.44
N GLY A 239 -34.21 -29.18 -0.63
CA GLY A 239 -34.99 -30.32 -1.10
C GLY A 239 -36.17 -29.78 -1.89
N PRO A 240 -36.59 -30.47 -2.98
CA PRO A 240 -37.67 -29.99 -3.81
C PRO A 240 -38.82 -29.58 -2.92
N SER A 241 -39.16 -28.28 -2.93
CA SER A 241 -40.29 -27.77 -2.19
C SER A 241 -41.46 -28.67 -2.54
N ILE A 242 -41.97 -29.40 -1.55
CA ILE A 242 -43.19 -30.18 -1.71
C ILE A 242 -44.26 -29.15 -2.08
N ILE A 243 -44.50 -29.00 -3.38
CA ILE A 243 -45.65 -28.28 -3.90
C ILE A 243 -46.83 -29.07 -3.38
N SER A 244 -47.48 -28.51 -2.36
CA SER A 244 -48.76 -29.00 -1.83
C SER A 244 -49.74 -29.10 -3.00
N SER A 245 -49.90 -30.31 -3.51
CA SER A 245 -50.85 -30.63 -4.55
C SER A 245 -52.25 -30.56 -3.95
N ARG A 246 -52.99 -29.55 -4.42
CA ARG A 246 -54.46 -29.50 -4.58
C ARG A 246 -55.26 -30.55 -3.81
N VAL A 247 -56.06 -30.04 -2.87
CA VAL A 247 -57.32 -30.62 -2.43
C VAL A 247 -58.33 -30.65 -3.62
N PRO A 248 -58.99 -31.78 -3.89
CA PRO A 248 -60.31 -31.80 -4.52
C PRO A 248 -61.39 -32.16 -3.47
N GLY A 249 -62.53 -31.48 -3.56
CA GLY A 249 -63.60 -31.53 -2.57
C GLY A 249 -64.53 -32.75 -2.61
N THR A 250 -65.19 -32.92 -1.46
CA THR A 250 -66.60 -33.33 -1.21
C THR A 250 -67.20 -34.53 -1.92
N ALA A 251 -67.54 -35.59 -1.16
CA ALA A 251 -68.94 -36.04 -0.94
C ALA A 251 -69.07 -37.24 0.03
N SER A 252 -69.96 -37.07 1.02
CA SER A 252 -70.99 -37.99 1.55
C SER A 252 -70.70 -39.21 2.46
N ALA A 253 -71.36 -39.13 3.64
CA ALA A 253 -72.22 -40.12 4.29
C ALA A 253 -71.68 -41.09 5.37
N ARG A 254 -72.26 -40.90 6.58
CA ARG A 254 -72.83 -41.87 7.56
C ARG A 254 -71.81 -42.88 8.16
N ASP A 255 -71.56 -42.90 9.46
CA ASP A 255 -72.44 -43.37 10.54
C ASP A 255 -71.73 -43.15 11.89
N ALA A 256 -72.52 -43.00 12.95
CA ALA A 256 -72.14 -43.01 14.37
C ALA A 256 -72.88 -44.19 15.04
N PRO A 257 -72.82 -44.47 16.37
CA PRO A 257 -71.97 -44.02 17.50
C PRO A 257 -71.52 -45.29 18.34
N PRO A 258 -71.32 -45.32 19.69
CA PRO A 258 -71.26 -44.28 20.73
C PRO A 258 -70.18 -44.43 21.85
N ASP A 259 -70.18 -43.41 22.73
CA ASP A 259 -70.01 -43.44 24.21
C ASP A 259 -68.71 -43.04 24.95
N LEU A 260 -68.82 -41.83 25.56
CA LEU A 260 -68.54 -41.44 26.97
C LEU A 260 -67.09 -41.13 27.45
N PRO A 261 -66.88 -40.42 28.59
CA PRO A 261 -67.30 -39.03 28.85
C PRO A 261 -66.22 -38.14 29.54
N GLY A 262 -66.36 -36.83 29.38
CA GLY A 262 -66.25 -35.82 30.45
C GLY A 262 -64.90 -35.51 31.13
N THR A 263 -64.43 -34.26 31.01
CA THR A 263 -64.31 -33.37 32.19
C THR A 263 -64.02 -31.92 31.78
N SER A 264 -64.79 -31.05 32.42
CA SER A 264 -64.84 -29.60 32.38
C SER A 264 -63.70 -28.94 33.17
N GLY A 265 -63.23 -27.77 32.72
CA GLY A 265 -62.36 -26.89 33.50
C GLY A 265 -62.17 -25.51 32.86
N LEU A 266 -63.00 -24.56 33.28
CA LEU A 266 -62.85 -23.11 33.06
C LEU A 266 -61.62 -22.56 33.80
N CYS A 267 -60.90 -21.60 33.19
CA CYS A 267 -60.64 -20.25 33.73
C CYS A 267 -59.59 -19.46 32.92
N GLN A 268 -60.04 -18.31 32.39
CA GLN A 268 -59.43 -16.97 32.37
C GLN A 268 -57.91 -16.78 32.12
N GLY A 269 -57.59 -15.91 31.14
CA GLY A 269 -56.23 -15.49 30.71
C GLY A 269 -55.51 -14.53 31.66
N PRO A 270 -54.62 -13.59 31.21
CA PRO A 270 -54.31 -13.19 29.83
C PRO A 270 -52.79 -13.06 29.48
N SER A 271 -52.52 -12.99 28.17
CA SER A 271 -51.58 -12.09 27.47
C SER A 271 -50.19 -11.78 28.07
N SER A 272 -49.14 -12.25 27.40
CA SER A 272 -48.15 -11.33 26.82
C SER A 272 -47.38 -11.97 25.65
N ASP A 273 -47.38 -11.23 24.55
CA ASP A 273 -46.66 -11.53 23.31
C ASP A 273 -45.15 -11.29 23.47
N HIS A 274 -44.33 -12.25 23.03
CA HIS A 274 -42.93 -12.02 22.69
C HIS A 274 -42.71 -12.34 21.20
N HIS A 275 -42.68 -11.30 20.38
CA HIS A 275 -42.24 -11.39 19.00
C HIS A 275 -40.71 -11.30 18.92
N HIS A 276 -40.09 -12.40 18.51
CA HIS A 276 -38.81 -12.41 17.81
C HIS A 276 -38.96 -11.76 16.43
N LEU A 277 -38.04 -10.88 16.06
CA LEU A 277 -37.83 -10.43 14.68
C LEU A 277 -36.34 -10.49 14.32
N HIS A 278 -36.00 -11.55 13.60
CA HIS A 278 -34.83 -11.63 12.73
C HIS A 278 -35.08 -10.76 11.50
N HIS A 279 -34.13 -9.90 11.12
CA HIS A 279 -34.05 -9.35 9.77
C HIS A 279 -32.78 -9.84 9.08
N HIS A 280 -32.96 -10.76 8.13
CA HIS A 280 -32.03 -11.02 7.04
C HIS A 280 -32.35 -10.07 5.88
N HIS A 281 -31.31 -9.48 5.28
CA HIS A 281 -31.37 -8.89 3.94
C HIS A 281 -30.48 -9.70 3.00
N HIS A 282 -31.11 -10.43 2.09
CA HIS A 282 -30.48 -11.02 0.91
C HIS A 282 -30.82 -10.15 -0.30
N HIS A 283 -29.82 -9.62 -0.99
CA HIS A 283 -29.95 -9.14 -2.36
C HIS A 283 -29.40 -10.19 -3.32
N HIS A 284 -30.29 -10.76 -4.14
CA HIS A 284 -29.96 -11.56 -5.32
C HIS A 284 -29.70 -10.62 -6.52
N HIS A 285 -28.60 -10.83 -7.24
CA HIS A 285 -28.45 -10.38 -8.62
C HIS A 285 -28.22 -11.59 -9.53
N HIS A 286 -29.13 -11.79 -10.48
CA HIS A 286 -28.98 -12.68 -11.62
C HIS A 286 -28.21 -11.97 -12.73
N HIS A 287 -27.21 -12.64 -13.31
CA HIS A 287 -26.69 -12.32 -14.65
C HIS A 287 -26.74 -13.56 -15.54
N HIS A 288 -27.53 -13.48 -16.62
CA HIS A 288 -27.50 -14.41 -17.74
C HIS A 288 -26.41 -13.98 -18.74
N HIS A 289 -25.55 -14.92 -19.15
CA HIS A 289 -24.74 -14.80 -20.35
C HIS A 289 -25.08 -15.93 -21.32
N HIS A 290 -25.52 -15.58 -22.53
CA HIS A 290 -25.45 -16.43 -23.71
C HIS A 290 -24.94 -15.57 -24.87
N HIS A 291 -23.76 -15.89 -25.40
CA HIS A 291 -23.32 -15.45 -26.72
C HIS A 291 -23.34 -16.66 -27.65
N GLN A 292 -24.09 -16.55 -28.74
CA GLN A 292 -23.94 -17.38 -29.93
C GLN A 292 -23.35 -16.52 -31.05
N THR A 293 -22.38 -17.12 -31.72
CA THR A 293 -21.66 -16.66 -32.91
C THR A 293 -22.50 -16.81 -34.17
N CYS A 294 -22.39 -15.89 -35.13
CA CYS A 294 -22.46 -16.18 -36.57
C CYS A 294 -21.69 -15.14 -37.37
N SER A 295 -21.09 -15.61 -38.46
CA SER A 295 -20.13 -14.92 -39.33
C SER A 295 -20.74 -14.63 -40.71
N ALA A 296 -20.06 -13.73 -41.44
CA ALA A 296 -19.91 -13.65 -42.91
C ALA A 296 -20.67 -12.55 -43.69
N ASN A 297 -19.85 -11.61 -44.18
CA ASN A 297 -19.57 -11.29 -45.59
C ASN A 297 -20.19 -10.08 -46.32
N GLN A 298 -19.25 -9.37 -46.97
CA GLN A 298 -19.25 -8.61 -48.23
C GLN A 298 -19.37 -7.06 -48.23
N ARG A 299 -18.41 -6.46 -48.97
CA ARG A 299 -18.07 -5.05 -49.28
C ARG A 299 -18.90 -4.53 -50.51
N PRO A 300 -18.50 -3.42 -51.20
CA PRO A 300 -18.50 -1.99 -50.84
C PRO A 300 -19.20 -1.08 -51.92
N SER A 301 -19.50 0.19 -51.61
CA SER A 301 -19.75 1.27 -52.62
C SER A 301 -20.03 2.61 -51.90
N GLN A 302 -19.12 3.59 -51.92
CA GLN A 302 -19.08 4.80 -52.78
C GLN A 302 -20.17 5.89 -52.54
N TYR A 303 -19.69 7.03 -52.05
CA TYR A 303 -19.95 8.44 -52.44
C TYR A 303 -21.39 8.93 -52.76
N ARG A 304 -21.92 9.85 -51.93
CA ARG A 304 -22.42 11.19 -52.39
C ARG A 304 -22.80 12.12 -51.24
N ASP A 305 -22.38 13.38 -51.40
CA ASP A 305 -22.79 14.57 -50.66
C ASP A 305 -24.29 14.90 -50.81
N SER A 306 -24.91 15.42 -49.74
CA SER A 306 -25.52 16.77 -49.65
C SER A 306 -26.61 16.85 -48.57
N PRO A 307 -26.88 18.06 -48.04
CA PRO A 307 -27.46 18.28 -46.72
C PRO A 307 -28.95 18.63 -46.77
N GLU A 308 -29.71 18.37 -45.70
CA GLU A 308 -30.75 19.29 -45.21
C GLU A 308 -31.48 18.81 -43.94
N SER A 309 -31.80 19.79 -43.10
CA SER A 309 -32.94 19.89 -42.18
C SER A 309 -32.91 19.17 -40.81
N GLU A 310 -32.66 20.00 -39.79
CA GLU A 310 -33.17 19.86 -38.43
C GLU A 310 -34.70 19.67 -38.39
N PRO A 311 -35.21 19.05 -37.31
CA PRO A 311 -36.21 19.79 -36.57
C PRO A 311 -36.01 19.81 -35.04
N ALA A 312 -36.26 21.02 -34.52
CA ALA A 312 -36.37 21.44 -33.14
C ALA A 312 -36.99 20.41 -32.17
N ARG A 313 -36.23 20.06 -31.14
CA ARG A 313 -36.74 19.35 -29.95
C ARG A 313 -36.86 20.31 -28.77
N LYS A 314 -38.11 20.55 -28.36
CA LYS A 314 -38.53 21.36 -27.21
C LYS A 314 -37.88 20.85 -25.91
N ARG A 315 -37.11 21.69 -25.23
CA ARG A 315 -36.63 21.46 -23.84
C ARG A 315 -37.70 21.91 -22.84
N TYR A 316 -38.28 20.95 -22.13
CA TYR A 316 -38.98 21.20 -20.87
C TYR A 316 -37.94 21.53 -19.79
N LYS A 317 -38.00 22.72 -19.19
CA LYS A 317 -37.27 23.07 -17.97
C LYS A 317 -38.12 22.64 -16.77
N ALA A 318 -37.78 21.50 -16.16
CA ALA A 318 -38.22 21.17 -14.81
C ALA A 318 -37.30 21.89 -13.81
N LYS A 319 -37.88 22.76 -12.99
CA LYS A 319 -37.20 23.57 -11.98
C LYS A 319 -37.31 22.84 -10.64
N THR A 320 -36.41 21.90 -10.38
CA THR A 320 -36.31 21.24 -9.05
C THR A 320 -35.50 22.13 -8.13
N ARG A 321 -36.19 22.86 -7.26
CA ARG A 321 -35.61 23.66 -6.18
C ARG A 321 -35.44 22.74 -4.96
N LEU A 322 -34.30 22.07 -4.86
CA LEU A 322 -33.88 21.40 -3.63
C LEU A 322 -33.39 22.48 -2.66
N MET A 323 -34.18 22.79 -1.64
CA MET A 323 -33.69 23.49 -0.46
C MET A 323 -32.95 22.46 0.39
N GLN A 324 -31.62 22.55 0.44
CA GLN A 324 -30.85 21.94 1.52
C GLN A 324 -31.00 22.86 2.73
N GLU A 325 -31.66 22.38 3.78
CA GLU A 325 -31.56 23.00 5.10
C GLU A 325 -30.14 22.81 5.65
N PRO A 326 -29.56 23.83 6.31
CA PRO A 326 -28.28 23.67 6.98
C PRO A 326 -28.44 22.72 8.17
N THR A 327 -27.65 21.66 8.19
CA THR A 327 -27.56 20.73 9.31
C THR A 327 -27.03 21.47 10.53
N ALA A 328 -27.75 21.42 11.65
CA ALA A 328 -27.33 22.06 12.89
C ALA A 328 -26.00 21.46 13.39
N PRO A 329 -25.08 22.28 13.94
CA PRO A 329 -23.80 21.79 14.46
C PRO A 329 -24.01 20.81 15.61
N LEU A 330 -23.20 19.73 15.64
CA LEU A 330 -23.21 18.74 16.71
C LEU A 330 -22.81 19.39 18.05
N PRO A 331 -23.41 18.96 19.18
CA PRO A 331 -23.04 19.47 20.50
C PRO A 331 -21.57 19.14 20.86
N PRO A 332 -20.89 19.99 21.66
CA PRO A 332 -19.51 19.78 22.10
C PRO A 332 -19.36 18.52 22.96
N LEU A 333 -18.12 18.01 23.06
CA LEU A 333 -17.81 16.86 23.93
C LEU A 333 -18.01 17.21 25.42
N PRO A 334 -18.23 16.21 26.29
CA PRO A 334 -18.51 16.41 27.73
C PRO A 334 -17.43 17.20 28.50
N ASP A 335 -16.22 17.28 27.96
CA ASP A 335 -15.08 17.99 28.53
C ASP A 335 -14.91 19.43 27.99
N GLY A 336 -15.89 19.93 27.24
CA GLY A 336 -15.89 21.28 26.69
C GLY A 336 -14.93 21.47 25.51
N ARG A 337 -14.24 20.43 25.03
CA ARG A 337 -13.39 20.53 23.85
C ARG A 337 -14.24 20.58 22.58
N PRO A 338 -13.94 21.49 21.63
CA PRO A 338 -14.56 21.47 20.31
C PRO A 338 -14.33 20.09 19.66
N ARG A 339 -15.37 19.49 19.08
CA ARG A 339 -15.17 18.39 18.14
C ARG A 339 -14.52 18.98 16.89
N TYR A 340 -13.21 18.85 16.78
CA TYR A 340 -12.52 19.11 15.53
C TYR A 340 -12.94 18.04 14.53
N ASN A 341 -13.41 18.47 13.35
CA ASN A 341 -13.54 17.56 12.24
C ASN A 341 -12.12 17.11 11.86
N PRO A 342 -11.80 15.81 11.87
CA PRO A 342 -10.43 15.34 11.68
C PRO A 342 -9.80 15.72 10.33
N SER A 343 -10.63 16.02 9.34
CA SER A 343 -10.22 16.57 8.04
C SER A 343 -9.63 17.98 8.14
N ASP A 344 -9.91 18.73 9.20
CA ASP A 344 -9.56 20.14 9.36
C ASP A 344 -8.26 20.33 10.17
N ILE A 345 -7.62 19.22 10.56
CA ILE A 345 -6.40 19.26 11.37
C ILE A 345 -5.22 19.61 10.45
N ILE A 346 -4.78 20.87 10.53
CA ILE A 346 -3.59 21.37 9.84
C ILE A 346 -2.34 20.88 10.59
N ILE A 347 -1.42 20.22 9.89
CA ILE A 347 -0.12 19.84 10.43
C ILE A 347 0.70 21.11 10.67
N PRO A 348 1.18 21.39 11.90
CA PRO A 348 1.99 22.57 12.15
C PRO A 348 3.26 22.57 11.28
N GLU A 349 3.58 23.70 10.65
CA GLU A 349 4.72 23.85 9.73
C GLU A 349 6.06 23.40 10.34
N GLN A 350 6.24 23.59 11.65
CA GLN A 350 7.41 23.11 12.39
C GLN A 350 7.53 21.57 12.43
N VAL A 351 6.41 20.86 12.56
CA VAL A 351 6.33 19.40 12.54
C VAL A 351 6.69 18.91 11.15
N ARG A 352 6.10 19.55 10.13
CA ARG A 352 6.38 19.29 8.71
C ARG A 352 7.88 19.40 8.40
N ARG A 353 8.51 20.55 8.69
CA ARG A 353 9.93 20.76 8.39
C ARG A 353 10.82 19.71 9.04
N ARG A 354 10.54 19.37 10.30
CA ARG A 354 11.32 18.34 10.99
C ARG A 354 11.17 16.96 10.34
N ILE A 355 9.99 16.59 9.86
CA ILE A 355 9.81 15.34 9.11
C ILE A 355 10.51 15.41 7.75
N GLU A 356 10.36 16.51 7.00
CA GLU A 356 11.02 16.71 5.70
C GLU A 356 12.56 16.67 5.81
N SER A 357 13.13 17.13 6.92
CA SER A 357 14.57 17.10 7.20
C SER A 357 15.06 15.84 7.90
N GLY A 358 14.18 14.88 8.25
CA GLY A 358 14.56 13.68 8.99
C GLY A 358 14.91 13.92 10.47
N THR A 359 14.53 15.08 11.02
CA THR A 359 14.80 15.51 12.41
C THR A 359 13.53 15.56 13.26
N GLN A 360 12.50 14.78 12.91
CA GLN A 360 11.24 14.68 13.62
C GLN A 360 11.42 14.11 15.03
N THR A 361 10.64 14.64 15.97
CA THR A 361 10.54 14.17 17.35
C THR A 361 9.46 13.11 17.48
N GLU A 362 9.49 12.30 18.53
CA GLU A 362 8.44 11.30 18.81
C GLU A 362 7.02 11.91 18.84
N GLN A 363 6.89 13.14 19.33
CA GLN A 363 5.63 13.87 19.38
C GLN A 363 5.12 14.22 17.97
N ASP A 364 6.03 14.55 17.05
CA ASP A 364 5.69 14.76 15.64
C ASP A 364 5.12 13.48 15.03
N CYS A 365 5.75 12.34 15.35
CA CYS A 365 5.35 11.03 14.88
C CYS A 365 3.98 10.65 15.42
N ALA A 366 3.78 10.72 16.74
CA ALA A 366 2.49 10.44 17.38
C ALA A 366 1.37 11.32 16.81
N PHE A 367 1.67 12.59 16.54
CA PHE A 367 0.72 13.51 15.91
C PHE A 367 0.34 13.07 14.49
N ILE A 368 1.31 12.73 13.63
CA ILE A 368 1.03 12.24 12.27
C ILE A 368 0.35 10.88 12.27
N LEU A 369 0.77 9.96 13.13
CA LEU A 369 0.14 8.65 13.33
C LEU A 369 -1.33 8.83 13.70
N SER A 370 -1.64 9.77 14.60
CA SER A 370 -3.01 10.06 15.00
C SER A 370 -3.85 10.63 13.85
N LEU A 371 -3.27 11.51 13.03
CA LEU A 371 -3.90 12.02 11.82
C LEU A 371 -4.21 10.91 10.81
N LEU A 372 -3.26 9.99 10.63
CA LEU A 372 -3.45 8.83 9.74
C LEU A 372 -4.48 7.86 10.26
N ALA A 373 -4.51 7.62 11.57
CA ALA A 373 -5.51 6.77 12.22
C ALA A 373 -6.93 7.27 11.95
N VAL A 374 -7.12 8.59 11.97
CA VAL A 374 -8.44 9.16 11.79
C VAL A 374 -8.83 9.28 10.31
N ASN A 375 -7.90 9.65 9.44
CA ASN A 375 -8.18 9.81 8.01
C ASN A 375 -8.18 8.48 7.24
N PHE A 376 -7.45 7.48 7.75
CA PHE A 376 -7.24 6.19 7.09
C PHE A 376 -7.30 5.04 8.11
N PRO A 377 -8.45 4.84 8.76
CA PRO A 377 -8.58 3.80 9.79
C PRO A 377 -8.25 2.40 9.27
N ALA A 378 -8.45 2.12 7.97
CA ALA A 378 -8.06 0.86 7.33
C ALA A 378 -6.53 0.67 7.28
N LEU A 379 -5.75 1.74 7.07
CA LEU A 379 -4.29 1.65 7.13
C LEU A 379 -3.83 1.42 8.56
N VAL A 380 -4.43 2.10 9.54
CA VAL A 380 -4.04 1.98 10.96
C VAL A 380 -4.48 0.67 11.62
N GLN A 381 -5.41 -0.06 11.00
CA GLN A 381 -5.72 -1.43 11.38
C GLN A 381 -4.63 -2.44 10.98
N THR A 382 -3.69 -2.07 10.10
CA THR A 382 -2.50 -2.89 9.81
C THR A 382 -1.44 -2.75 10.92
N SER A 383 -0.61 -3.77 11.08
CA SER A 383 0.45 -3.89 12.10
C SER A 383 1.35 -2.69 12.26
N ILE A 384 1.54 -1.96 11.18
CA ILE A 384 2.46 -0.84 11.07
C ILE A 384 2.20 0.27 12.11
N TRP A 385 0.95 0.44 12.59
CA TRP A 385 0.52 1.68 13.25
C TRP A 385 0.17 1.55 14.73
N LYS A 386 -0.08 0.34 15.25
CA LYS A 386 -0.60 0.15 16.61
C LYS A 386 0.45 0.31 17.72
N ARG A 387 1.74 0.15 17.43
CA ARG A 387 2.82 0.15 18.45
C ARG A 387 4.18 0.62 17.93
N SER A 388 4.23 1.69 17.13
CA SER A 388 5.50 2.39 16.89
C SER A 388 6.10 2.81 18.24
N ASP A 389 7.00 2.00 18.81
CA ASP A 389 7.90 2.45 19.86
C ASP A 389 8.77 3.56 19.28
N THR A 390 9.30 4.39 20.17
CA THR A 390 9.79 5.73 19.87
C THR A 390 10.98 5.80 18.88
N SER A 391 11.70 4.70 18.67
CA SER A 391 12.82 4.61 17.71
C SER A 391 12.39 4.34 16.25
N THR A 392 11.12 4.00 16.00
CA THR A 392 10.64 3.52 14.69
C THR A 392 10.29 4.66 13.71
N CYS A 393 10.29 5.90 14.18
CA CYS A 393 9.70 7.01 13.44
C CYS A 393 10.48 7.43 12.18
N GLN A 394 11.82 7.50 12.23
CA GLN A 394 12.64 7.76 11.04
C GLN A 394 12.42 6.72 9.97
N SER A 395 12.33 5.48 10.41
CA SER A 395 12.11 4.30 9.58
C SER A 395 10.73 4.33 8.92
N LEU A 396 9.67 4.63 9.69
CA LEU A 396 8.30 4.74 9.18
C LEU A 396 8.19 5.83 8.11
N PHE A 397 8.75 7.02 8.34
CA PHE A 397 8.72 8.10 7.36
C PHE A 397 9.65 7.87 6.16
N ALA A 398 10.73 7.11 6.32
CA ALA A 398 11.59 6.71 5.21
C ALA A 398 10.86 5.76 4.23
N LYS A 399 9.96 4.91 4.75
CA LYS A 399 9.23 3.91 3.96
C LYS A 399 7.79 4.31 3.62
N LEU A 400 7.21 5.31 4.27
CA LEU A 400 5.98 5.93 3.78
C LEU A 400 6.27 6.56 2.43
N PRO A 401 5.51 6.22 1.36
CA PRO A 401 5.67 6.88 0.08
C PRO A 401 5.62 8.39 0.29
N ARG A 402 6.62 9.13 -0.19
CA ARG A 402 6.72 10.58 0.00
C ARG A 402 5.44 11.31 -0.44
N THR A 403 4.74 10.74 -1.41
CA THR A 403 3.42 11.15 -1.89
C THR A 403 2.35 11.16 -0.79
N TYR A 404 2.44 10.24 0.17
CA TYR A 404 1.50 10.05 1.27
C TYR A 404 1.70 11.07 2.39
N ILE A 405 2.95 11.21 2.84
CA ILE A 405 3.34 12.23 3.83
C ILE A 405 3.03 13.63 3.27
N TYR A 406 3.22 13.80 1.97
CA TYR A 406 2.89 15.05 1.29
C TYR A 406 1.41 15.41 1.34
N ARG A 407 0.49 14.45 1.16
CA ARG A 407 -0.95 14.74 1.25
C ARG A 407 -1.41 14.99 2.68
N LEU A 408 -0.86 14.26 3.65
CA LEU A 408 -0.99 14.61 5.06
C LEU A 408 -0.66 16.08 5.30
N TRP A 409 0.47 16.57 4.75
CA TRP A 409 0.92 17.96 4.89
C TRP A 409 0.04 18.99 4.19
N GLN A 410 -0.76 18.60 3.21
CA GLN A 410 -1.58 19.50 2.41
C GLN A 410 -3.03 19.62 2.91
N GLY A 411 -3.28 19.35 4.20
CA GLY A 411 -4.58 19.49 4.87
C GLY A 411 -5.58 20.35 4.10
N GLU A 412 -6.65 19.70 3.63
CA GLU A 412 -7.69 20.21 2.73
C GLU A 412 -7.23 20.84 1.39
N LYS A 413 -7.68 20.21 0.29
CA LYS A 413 -7.61 20.67 -1.11
C LYS A 413 -6.26 20.47 -1.82
N ALA A 414 -5.66 19.29 -1.68
CA ALA A 414 -4.81 18.81 -2.77
C ALA A 414 -5.67 18.72 -4.04
N THR A 415 -5.61 19.74 -4.90
CA THR A 415 -6.26 19.72 -6.21
C THR A 415 -5.61 18.60 -6.98
N CYS A 416 -6.41 17.58 -7.33
CA CYS A 416 -5.88 16.47 -8.07
C CYS A 416 -5.34 16.94 -9.41
N PRO A 417 -4.22 16.35 -9.87
CA PRO A 417 -3.70 16.70 -11.17
C PRO A 417 -4.80 16.47 -12.23
N PRO A 418 -4.90 17.30 -13.27
CA PRO A 418 -5.95 17.17 -14.27
C PRO A 418 -5.96 15.81 -15.01
N CYS A 419 -4.88 15.04 -14.93
CA CYS A 419 -4.82 13.66 -15.38
C CYS A 419 -3.78 12.86 -14.59
N LYS A 420 -3.84 11.53 -14.73
CA LYS A 420 -3.00 10.56 -13.98
C LYS A 420 -1.73 10.19 -14.71
N THR A 421 -1.81 10.09 -16.03
CA THR A 421 -0.73 9.64 -16.89
C THR A 421 -0.49 10.66 -17.98
N ILE A 422 0.77 10.82 -18.34
CA ILE A 422 1.21 11.66 -19.44
C ILE A 422 1.91 10.83 -20.51
N ASP A 423 1.74 11.22 -21.77
CA ASP A 423 2.45 10.62 -22.92
C ASP A 423 3.49 11.56 -23.55
N ARG A 424 3.60 12.77 -23.02
CA ARG A 424 4.60 13.77 -23.41
C ARG A 424 4.99 14.57 -22.17
N LEU A 425 6.28 14.84 -22.01
CA LEU A 425 6.83 15.71 -20.97
C LEU A 425 7.86 16.65 -21.60
N GLU A 426 7.80 17.92 -21.25
CA GLU A 426 8.66 18.98 -21.77
C GLU A 426 9.14 19.87 -20.64
N ILE A 427 10.35 20.40 -20.77
CA ILE A 427 10.93 21.41 -19.89
C ILE A 427 11.23 22.67 -20.68
N GLY A 428 10.80 23.81 -20.15
CA GLY A 428 11.23 25.13 -20.55
C GLY A 428 12.25 25.65 -19.55
N VAL A 429 13.38 26.18 -20.04
CA VAL A 429 14.44 26.78 -19.23
C VAL A 429 14.69 28.20 -19.72
N TRP A 430 14.79 29.15 -18.79
CA TRP A 430 15.08 30.56 -19.05
C TRP A 430 16.31 31.00 -18.27
N ILE A 431 17.28 31.60 -18.96
CA ILE A 431 18.43 32.29 -18.38
C ILE A 431 18.14 33.78 -18.38
N SER A 432 18.54 34.47 -17.30
CA SER A 432 18.28 35.90 -17.15
C SER A 432 18.86 36.70 -18.34
N PRO A 433 18.17 37.75 -18.81
CA PRO A 433 18.69 38.64 -19.85
C PRO A 433 19.74 39.63 -19.31
N GLU A 434 20.05 39.59 -18.01
CA GLU A 434 21.05 40.48 -17.41
C GLU A 434 22.45 40.22 -18.01
N TYR A 435 23.25 41.28 -18.10
CA TYR A 435 24.60 41.20 -18.63
C TYR A 435 25.42 40.14 -17.88
N ALA A 436 26.12 39.28 -18.64
CA ALA A 436 26.92 38.16 -18.12
C ALA A 436 26.12 37.08 -17.35
N SER A 437 24.83 36.90 -17.65
CA SER A 437 24.02 35.83 -17.05
C SER A 437 24.10 34.48 -17.75
N GLY A 438 24.70 34.42 -18.95
CA GLY A 438 24.93 33.17 -19.68
C GLY A 438 26.04 32.32 -19.05
N THR A 439 26.28 31.13 -19.61
CA THR A 439 27.40 30.25 -19.19
C THR A 439 28.17 29.73 -20.40
N TRP A 440 29.44 29.37 -20.22
CA TRP A 440 30.24 28.61 -21.18
C TRP A 440 30.10 27.09 -21.03
N ASP A 441 29.27 26.64 -20.10
CA ASP A 441 29.07 25.23 -19.81
C ASP A 441 27.92 24.63 -20.63
N THR A 442 27.77 23.32 -20.57
CA THR A 442 26.63 22.61 -21.19
C THR A 442 25.56 22.31 -20.16
N ILE A 443 24.32 22.74 -20.42
CA ILE A 443 23.18 22.51 -19.55
C ILE A 443 22.38 21.30 -20.01
N ILE A 444 22.14 20.37 -19.09
CA ILE A 444 21.29 19.19 -19.25
C ILE A 444 20.18 19.24 -18.20
N ALA A 445 18.96 18.83 -18.54
CA ALA A 445 17.90 18.64 -17.57
C ALA A 445 17.65 17.16 -17.29
N ALA A 446 17.46 16.79 -16.02
CA ALA A 446 17.12 15.44 -15.59
C ALA A 446 15.82 15.44 -14.79
N VAL A 447 15.12 14.31 -14.78
CA VAL A 447 13.84 14.15 -14.10
C VAL A 447 13.84 12.91 -13.20
N SER A 448 13.26 13.03 -12.01
CA SER A 448 13.09 11.96 -11.02
C SER A 448 14.38 11.23 -10.66
N GLY A 449 15.51 11.96 -10.62
CA GLY A 449 16.84 11.41 -10.29
C GLY A 449 17.40 10.42 -11.33
N ARG A 450 16.78 10.30 -12.51
CA ARG A 450 17.20 9.34 -13.53
C ARG A 450 18.32 9.91 -14.39
N GLN A 451 19.31 9.07 -14.72
CA GLN A 451 20.52 9.47 -15.46
C GLN A 451 20.28 9.89 -16.92
N SER A 452 19.15 9.50 -17.52
CA SER A 452 18.83 9.88 -18.90
C SER A 452 18.28 11.32 -18.96
N GLY A 453 19.18 12.30 -18.93
CA GLY A 453 18.84 13.70 -19.11
C GLY A 453 18.50 14.09 -20.56
N VAL A 454 17.95 15.29 -20.73
CA VAL A 454 17.72 15.94 -22.03
C VAL A 454 18.69 17.12 -22.16
N PHE A 455 19.39 17.19 -23.29
CA PHE A 455 20.27 18.32 -23.61
C PHE A 455 19.45 19.59 -23.79
N ILE A 456 19.76 20.64 -23.03
CA ILE A 456 19.12 21.96 -23.14
C ILE A 456 19.88 22.81 -24.14
N ALA A 457 21.12 23.18 -23.80
CA ALA A 457 21.98 24.01 -24.63
C ALA A 457 23.45 23.82 -24.26
N LYS A 458 24.31 24.17 -25.21
CA LYS A 458 25.75 24.30 -25.00
C LYS A 458 26.07 25.80 -25.06
N GLU A 459 26.78 26.30 -24.06
CA GLU A 459 27.22 27.70 -23.97
C GLU A 459 26.05 28.71 -24.16
N PRO A 460 24.92 28.57 -23.44
CA PRO A 460 23.78 29.45 -23.63
C PRO A 460 24.07 30.89 -23.16
N GLU A 461 23.78 31.85 -24.04
CA GLU A 461 23.93 33.28 -23.78
C GLU A 461 22.88 33.83 -22.79
N ALA A 462 23.11 35.03 -22.27
CA ALA A 462 22.12 35.75 -21.48
C ALA A 462 20.81 35.94 -22.27
N GLY A 463 19.68 35.73 -21.60
CA GLY A 463 18.35 35.78 -22.22
C GLY A 463 17.96 34.52 -23.00
N PHE A 464 18.79 33.47 -22.96
CA PHE A 464 18.46 32.18 -23.54
C PHE A 464 17.13 31.65 -23.01
N GLN A 465 16.29 31.16 -23.93
CA GLN A 465 15.04 30.49 -23.61
C GLN A 465 14.77 29.38 -24.62
N ASP A 466 14.47 28.18 -24.14
CA ASP A 466 14.12 27.07 -25.02
C ASP A 466 13.25 26.02 -24.32
N TRP A 467 12.53 25.23 -25.12
CA TRP A 467 11.74 24.09 -24.69
C TRP A 467 12.32 22.79 -25.25
N LYS A 468 12.52 21.80 -24.38
CA LYS A 468 12.97 20.46 -24.77
C LYS A 468 11.99 19.39 -24.33
N SER A 469 11.77 18.41 -25.18
CA SER A 469 10.92 17.24 -24.87
C SER A 469 11.76 16.08 -24.33
N PHE A 470 11.28 15.44 -23.27
CA PHE A 470 11.88 14.23 -22.73
C PHE A 470 11.46 12.99 -23.53
N ASN A 471 12.38 12.03 -23.72
CA ASN A 471 12.04 10.71 -24.24
C ASN A 471 11.58 9.81 -23.09
N LEU A 472 10.26 9.76 -22.85
CA LEU A 472 9.68 9.01 -21.74
C LEU A 472 10.07 7.52 -21.77
N LYS A 473 10.09 6.89 -22.95
CA LYS A 473 10.46 5.47 -23.07
C LYS A 473 11.91 5.21 -22.65
N ARG A 474 12.83 6.12 -22.99
CA ARG A 474 14.24 6.02 -22.59
C ARG A 474 14.42 6.23 -21.08
N ILE A 475 13.67 7.16 -20.50
CA ILE A 475 13.84 7.57 -19.09
C ILE A 475 13.10 6.64 -18.15
N PHE A 476 11.84 6.35 -18.46
CA PHE A 476 10.90 5.62 -17.62
C PHE A 476 10.67 4.18 -18.05
N GLY A 477 11.20 3.75 -19.20
CA GLY A 477 10.94 2.43 -19.78
C GLY A 477 9.58 2.33 -20.50
N SER A 478 8.76 3.37 -20.43
CA SER A 478 7.40 3.42 -21.00
C SER A 478 7.14 4.72 -21.74
N SER A 479 6.33 4.68 -22.82
CA SER A 479 5.86 5.88 -23.52
C SER A 479 4.74 6.62 -22.78
N GLN A 480 4.20 6.03 -21.72
CA GLN A 480 3.21 6.63 -20.83
C GLN A 480 3.73 6.51 -19.40
N VAL A 481 3.67 7.60 -18.65
CA VAL A 481 4.27 7.69 -17.31
C VAL A 481 3.22 8.23 -16.36
N ALA A 482 3.13 7.67 -15.15
CA ALA A 482 2.27 8.21 -14.13
C ALA A 482 2.85 9.55 -13.66
N ILE A 483 1.99 10.55 -13.51
CA ILE A 483 2.42 11.90 -13.16
C ILE A 483 3.11 11.97 -11.79
N ARG A 484 2.78 11.02 -10.90
CA ARG A 484 3.42 10.82 -9.59
C ARG A 484 4.90 10.41 -9.72
N ASP A 485 5.28 9.76 -10.81
CA ASP A 485 6.65 9.33 -11.06
C ASP A 485 7.52 10.50 -11.55
N VAL A 486 6.92 11.67 -11.83
CA VAL A 486 7.58 12.92 -12.20
C VAL A 486 7.64 13.82 -10.96
N ASP A 487 8.46 13.44 -10.00
CA ASP A 487 8.50 13.98 -8.63
C ASP A 487 9.68 14.93 -8.38
N MET A 488 10.61 15.04 -9.32
CA MET A 488 11.77 15.92 -9.20
C MET A 488 12.25 16.38 -10.58
N ILE A 489 12.72 17.62 -10.68
CA ILE A 489 13.48 18.13 -11.81
C ILE A 489 14.85 18.59 -11.34
N SER A 490 15.87 18.45 -12.18
CA SER A 490 17.22 18.92 -11.89
C SER A 490 17.87 19.50 -13.13
N LEU A 491 18.68 20.53 -12.95
CA LEU A 491 19.57 21.05 -13.97
C LEU A 491 21.00 20.61 -13.63
N VAL A 492 21.63 19.99 -14.62
CA VAL A 492 23.00 19.50 -14.57
C VAL A 492 23.83 20.43 -15.44
N ASP A 493 24.81 21.03 -14.81
CA ASP A 493 25.84 21.80 -15.44
C ASP A 493 27.01 20.88 -15.82
N VAL A 494 27.63 21.09 -16.97
CA VAL A 494 28.70 20.21 -17.46
C VAL A 494 29.84 21.06 -17.98
N ALA A 495 30.83 21.27 -17.10
CA ALA A 495 32.08 21.93 -17.44
C ALA A 495 33.07 20.93 -18.06
N GLN A 496 33.63 21.28 -19.22
CA GLN A 496 34.76 20.57 -19.86
C GLN A 496 36.08 21.24 -19.47
N VAL A 497 37.25 20.73 -19.88
CA VAL A 497 38.56 21.16 -19.34
C VAL A 497 39.05 22.52 -19.89
N GLU A 498 38.15 23.43 -20.25
CA GLU A 498 38.49 24.76 -20.78
C GLU A 498 38.50 25.80 -19.65
N TRP A 499 39.37 26.81 -19.75
CA TRP A 499 39.63 27.73 -18.64
C TRP A 499 38.52 28.76 -18.38
N TYR A 500 37.64 28.98 -19.36
CA TYR A 500 36.48 29.90 -19.27
C TYR A 500 35.19 29.20 -18.84
N GLN A 501 35.23 27.88 -18.63
CA GLN A 501 34.12 27.09 -18.09
C GLN A 501 34.08 27.15 -16.56
N LYS A 502 32.98 26.70 -15.96
CA LYS A 502 32.65 26.88 -14.53
C LYS A 502 32.37 28.33 -14.15
N ASP A 503 31.79 29.08 -15.08
CA ASP A 503 31.33 30.42 -14.79
C ASP A 503 29.99 30.41 -14.06
N ASP A 504 29.70 31.51 -13.37
CA ASP A 504 28.41 31.68 -12.70
C ASP A 504 27.38 32.15 -13.72
N TRP A 505 26.17 31.62 -13.64
CA TRP A 505 25.08 32.00 -14.55
C TRP A 505 23.76 32.15 -13.81
N LEU A 506 22.88 33.02 -14.32
CA LEU A 506 21.68 33.42 -13.59
C LEU A 506 20.45 32.71 -14.16
N LEU A 507 19.97 31.68 -13.46
CA LEU A 507 18.75 30.95 -13.80
C LEU A 507 17.53 31.82 -13.51
N GLN A 508 16.80 32.22 -14.56
CA GLN A 508 15.57 33.00 -14.42
C GLN A 508 14.41 32.09 -14.01
N GLY A 509 14.25 30.94 -14.64
CA GLY A 509 13.15 30.04 -14.33
C GLY A 509 13.13 28.72 -15.08
N VAL A 510 12.28 27.82 -14.59
CA VAL A 510 12.00 26.49 -15.14
C VAL A 510 10.49 26.26 -15.15
N VAL A 511 9.97 25.67 -16.23
CA VAL A 511 8.57 25.24 -16.32
C VAL A 511 8.52 23.84 -16.91
N LEU A 512 7.67 22.97 -16.37
CA LEU A 512 7.37 21.67 -16.97
C LEU A 512 6.00 21.69 -17.61
N LYS A 513 5.87 20.98 -18.73
CA LYS A 513 4.59 20.70 -19.38
C LYS A 513 4.44 19.21 -19.63
N GLY A 514 3.27 18.67 -19.33
CA GLY A 514 2.89 17.30 -19.61
C GLY A 514 1.67 17.27 -20.52
N ARG A 515 1.56 16.30 -21.43
CA ARG A 515 0.31 16.03 -22.15
C ARG A 515 -0.38 14.81 -21.55
N CYS A 516 -1.64 14.96 -21.19
CA CYS A 516 -2.43 13.86 -20.63
C CYS A 516 -2.68 12.75 -21.65
N VAL A 517 -2.51 11.49 -21.25
CA VAL A 517 -2.85 10.33 -22.10
C VAL A 517 -4.33 10.39 -22.48
N GLY A 518 -4.63 10.20 -23.77
CA GLY A 518 -6.00 10.16 -24.28
C GLY A 518 -6.69 11.52 -24.40
N SER A 519 -5.98 12.62 -24.17
CA SER A 519 -6.49 13.99 -24.32
C SER A 519 -5.45 14.87 -25.02
N SER A 520 -5.92 15.98 -25.61
CA SER A 520 -5.03 17.07 -26.06
C SER A 520 -4.70 18.06 -24.93
N SER A 521 -5.25 17.86 -23.74
CA SER A 521 -5.00 18.72 -22.58
C SER A 521 -3.53 18.69 -22.17
N MET A 522 -2.95 19.88 -22.09
CA MET A 522 -1.64 20.10 -21.50
C MET A 522 -1.82 20.47 -20.03
N ILE A 523 -0.94 19.93 -19.19
CA ILE A 523 -0.78 20.30 -17.80
C ILE A 523 0.61 20.89 -17.60
N GLN A 524 0.81 21.68 -16.56
CA GLN A 524 2.09 22.31 -16.29
C GLN A 524 2.40 22.45 -14.81
N VAL A 525 3.70 22.49 -14.52
CA VAL A 525 4.29 22.92 -13.26
C VAL A 525 5.10 24.16 -13.54
N ASP A 526 4.68 25.30 -13.00
CA ASP A 526 5.31 26.61 -13.22
C ASP A 526 5.65 27.32 -11.91
N ARG A 527 5.61 26.61 -10.77
CA ARG A 527 6.08 27.13 -9.47
C ARG A 527 7.50 27.68 -9.58
N TYR A 528 8.30 27.11 -10.48
CA TYR A 528 9.70 27.45 -10.73
C TYR A 528 9.89 28.50 -11.83
N ARG A 529 8.82 29.14 -12.29
CA ARG A 529 8.89 30.09 -13.42
C ARG A 529 9.74 31.33 -13.13
N TYR A 530 9.88 31.71 -11.86
CA TYR A 530 10.61 32.90 -11.43
C TYR A 530 11.52 32.55 -10.25
N ILE A 531 12.61 31.84 -10.54
CA ILE A 531 13.62 31.43 -9.55
C ILE A 531 14.63 32.57 -9.31
N ASN A 532 15.16 33.17 -10.39
CA ASN A 532 16.18 34.22 -10.35
C ASN A 532 17.34 33.90 -9.40
N LEU A 533 18.00 32.76 -9.61
CA LEU A 533 19.05 32.26 -8.73
C LEU A 533 20.38 32.14 -9.48
N LEU A 534 21.45 32.65 -8.88
CA LEU A 534 22.81 32.48 -9.39
C LEU A 534 23.24 31.03 -9.19
N MET A 535 23.55 30.36 -10.30
CA MET A 535 24.09 29.01 -10.37
C MET A 535 25.60 29.11 -10.49
N GLN A 536 26.30 28.13 -9.91
CA GLN A 536 27.75 28.03 -10.01
C GLN A 536 28.14 26.56 -10.02
N HIS A 537 28.94 26.18 -11.03
CA HIS A 537 29.65 24.91 -11.03
C HIS A 537 30.77 24.97 -9.97
N ASP A 538 30.94 23.90 -9.21
CA ASP A 538 32.05 23.79 -8.28
C ASP A 538 33.40 23.67 -9.02
N ARG A 539 34.49 23.51 -8.25
CA ARG A 539 35.84 23.43 -8.83
C ARG A 539 36.12 22.13 -9.60
N SER A 540 35.23 21.14 -9.58
CA SER A 540 35.37 19.86 -10.28
C SER A 540 35.07 19.99 -11.78
N TRP A 541 35.43 18.98 -12.57
CA TRP A 541 35.10 18.90 -14.00
C TRP A 541 34.04 17.82 -14.23
N GLY A 542 33.28 17.95 -15.31
CA GLY A 542 32.25 16.98 -15.68
C GLY A 542 30.85 17.41 -15.21
N PRO A 543 29.89 16.47 -15.12
CA PRO A 543 28.52 16.81 -14.81
C PRO A 543 28.30 17.05 -13.30
N GLN A 544 27.68 18.18 -12.96
CA GLN A 544 27.26 18.53 -11.61
C GLN A 544 25.81 19.00 -11.58
N VAL A 545 25.02 18.51 -10.62
CA VAL A 545 23.68 19.06 -10.35
C VAL A 545 23.84 20.42 -9.66
N VAL A 546 23.55 21.52 -10.38
CA VAL A 546 23.62 22.89 -9.84
C VAL A 546 22.28 23.38 -9.31
N TRP A 547 21.18 22.76 -9.73
CA TRP A 547 19.84 23.05 -9.22
C TRP A 547 18.93 21.83 -9.24
N SER A 548 18.05 21.73 -8.25
CA SER A 548 16.96 20.75 -8.25
C SER A 548 15.70 21.31 -7.57
N GLY A 549 14.54 20.80 -8.00
CA GLY A 549 13.24 21.16 -7.45
C GLY A 549 12.32 19.93 -7.33
N ALA A 550 11.78 19.69 -6.14
CA ALA A 550 10.80 18.64 -5.90
C ALA A 550 9.41 19.02 -6.44
N ILE A 551 8.87 18.21 -7.34
CA ILE A 551 7.57 18.40 -7.97
C ILE A 551 6.52 17.66 -7.18
N LYS A 552 5.45 18.37 -6.83
CA LYS A 552 4.33 17.77 -6.12
C LYS A 552 3.15 17.54 -7.05
N LEU A 553 2.33 16.52 -6.77
CA LEU A 553 1.11 16.24 -7.53
C LEU A 553 0.19 17.47 -7.66
N SER A 554 0.07 18.25 -6.59
CA SER A 554 -0.73 19.49 -6.57
C SER A 554 -0.14 20.64 -7.37
N ASP A 555 1.14 20.56 -7.78
CA ASP A 555 1.78 21.62 -8.56
C ASP A 555 1.34 21.56 -10.03
N TRP A 556 0.82 20.41 -10.46
CA TRP A 556 0.28 20.19 -11.79
C TRP A 556 -1.10 20.81 -11.94
N ARG A 557 -1.24 21.68 -12.92
CA ARG A 557 -2.51 22.30 -13.30
C ARG A 557 -2.67 22.33 -14.80
N LEU A 558 -3.89 22.60 -15.30
CA LEU A 558 -4.10 22.79 -16.74
C LEU A 558 -3.21 23.95 -17.23
N ALA A 559 -2.48 23.73 -18.32
CA ALA A 559 -1.73 24.77 -18.99
C ALA A 559 -2.73 25.70 -19.69
N GLY A 560 -2.69 26.99 -19.34
CA GLY A 560 -3.55 28.03 -19.91
C GLY A 560 -3.06 28.59 -21.23
#